data_AF-A0A2N5KJL9-F1
#
_entry.id   AF-A0A2N5KJL9-F1
#
_cell.length_a   1.000
_cell.length_b   1.000
_cell.length_c   1.000
_cell.angle_alpha   90.00
_cell.angle_beta   90.00
_cell.angle_gamma   90.00
#
_symmetry.space_group_name_H-M   'P 1'
#
loop_
_entity.id
_entity.type
_entity.pdbx_description
1 polymer ?
#
loop_
_entity_poly.entity_id
_entity_poly.type
_entity_poly.pdbx_seq_one_letter_code
_entity_poly.pdbx_strand_id
1 'polypeptide(L)'
;MSAQADLAERVALSLIAADAKLFRDLALDPRFEPVRPIAALALMPFMSAFVYESARYLQRTDAAAVGTPHEDMLRASRMRVKLTEDKYRSSSEVLENAEELSAVNSAWFLEGHRGLLGPLRRLIQPDLGLLFMEGEVVCTTHVAFLNLGLTIEDLSAASLSLDNLGPHLQDTMVDVGEYVGLLLRMLGEDAAAPGGASEAQLEPVQYRDVKSAGFYGSIARRVAPGRNGVGILLTQMLSQVNTARILVPRVAGRHEAAAFKIRFVSLFQTALGLRKLLEEERDARFLQRDAIEVVGETLASAQVSDVLEDRGLRNTLVHYGVGKRAARRLSPQLPLCGLVEAHVDGETLLGMENKIEVGLDHLSRGLRDLLPRIPTPQGTL
;
A
#
# COMPACT_ATOMS: atom_id res chain seq x y z
N MET A 1 26.24 24.53 -9.44
CA MET A 1 26.09 23.18 -8.85
C MET A 1 27.02 22.23 -9.57
N SER A 2 27.45 21.11 -8.96
CA SER A 2 28.25 20.11 -9.68
C SER A 2 27.33 19.27 -10.57
N ALA A 3 27.82 18.81 -11.74
CA ALA A 3 27.03 18.00 -12.67
C ALA A 3 26.39 16.75 -12.02
N GLN A 4 26.99 16.22 -10.95
CA GLN A 4 26.44 15.11 -10.17
C GLN A 4 25.28 15.52 -9.25
N ALA A 5 25.32 16.73 -8.67
CA ALA A 5 24.20 17.26 -7.91
C ALA A 5 22.99 17.49 -8.82
N ASP A 6 23.24 18.02 -10.03
CA ASP A 6 22.21 18.22 -11.05
C ASP A 6 21.58 16.90 -11.50
N LEU A 7 22.37 15.82 -11.64
CA LEU A 7 21.85 14.51 -12.01
C LEU A 7 21.00 13.87 -10.91
N ALA A 8 21.44 13.97 -9.64
CA ALA A 8 20.67 13.48 -8.50
C ALA A 8 19.30 14.19 -8.37
N GLU A 9 19.28 15.51 -8.57
CA GLU A 9 18.04 16.29 -8.61
C GLU A 9 17.14 15.86 -9.77
N ARG A 10 17.69 15.69 -10.99
CA ARG A 10 16.93 15.18 -12.14
C ARG A 10 16.30 13.82 -11.87
N VAL A 11 17.03 12.89 -11.23
CA VAL A 11 16.47 11.59 -10.84
C VAL A 11 15.30 11.77 -9.88
N ALA A 12 15.48 12.57 -8.83
CA ALA A 12 14.42 12.83 -7.85
C ALA A 12 13.16 13.41 -8.52
N LEU A 13 13.31 14.46 -9.34
CA LEU A 13 12.20 15.08 -10.06
C LEU A 13 11.55 14.12 -11.06
N SER A 14 12.32 13.23 -11.71
CA SER A 14 11.77 12.22 -12.62
C SER A 14 10.93 11.17 -11.89
N LEU A 15 11.32 10.75 -10.68
CA LEU A 15 10.55 9.84 -9.84
C LEU A 15 9.24 10.50 -9.38
N ILE A 16 9.33 11.77 -8.94
CA ILE A 16 8.16 12.57 -8.56
C ILE A 16 7.20 12.72 -9.75
N ALA A 17 7.72 13.02 -10.94
CA ALA A 17 6.92 13.13 -12.16
C ALA A 17 6.24 11.80 -12.51
N ALA A 18 6.94 10.67 -12.38
CA ALA A 18 6.38 9.35 -12.66
C ALA A 18 5.21 9.01 -11.73
N ASP A 19 5.33 9.27 -10.43
CA ASP A 19 4.24 9.07 -9.47
C ASP A 19 3.05 10.00 -9.74
N ALA A 20 3.31 11.28 -10.03
CA ALA A 20 2.27 12.24 -10.37
C ALA A 20 1.50 11.83 -11.65
N LYS A 21 2.21 11.37 -12.68
CA LYS A 21 1.59 10.88 -13.92
C LYS A 21 0.81 9.59 -13.71
N LEU A 22 1.31 8.66 -12.87
CA LEU A 22 0.60 7.45 -12.48
C LEU A 22 -0.76 7.79 -11.85
N PHE A 23 -0.77 8.66 -10.83
CA PHE A 23 -2.01 8.98 -10.12
C PHE A 23 -2.97 9.85 -10.95
N ARG A 24 -2.45 10.73 -11.82
CA ARG A 24 -3.26 11.42 -12.83
C ARG A 24 -3.95 10.41 -13.74
N ASP A 25 -3.20 9.48 -14.33
CA ASP A 25 -3.75 8.51 -15.28
C ASP A 25 -4.74 7.57 -14.58
N LEU A 26 -4.46 7.15 -13.34
CA LEU A 26 -5.41 6.38 -12.52
C LEU A 26 -6.76 7.12 -12.35
N ALA A 27 -6.70 8.43 -12.10
CA ALA A 27 -7.89 9.26 -11.88
C ALA A 27 -8.68 9.56 -13.16
N LEU A 28 -7.99 9.78 -14.28
CA LEU A 28 -8.59 10.35 -15.48
C LEU A 28 -8.77 9.37 -16.64
N ASP A 29 -8.03 8.26 -16.66
CA ASP A 29 -8.11 7.31 -17.75
C ASP A 29 -9.36 6.41 -17.63
N PRO A 30 -10.25 6.40 -18.63
CA PRO A 30 -11.46 5.56 -18.62
C PRO A 30 -11.17 4.05 -18.58
N ARG A 31 -9.99 3.60 -19.03
CA ARG A 31 -9.60 2.17 -18.98
C ARG A 31 -9.59 1.61 -17.56
N PHE A 32 -9.35 2.48 -16.57
CA PHE A 32 -9.28 2.12 -15.17
C PHE A 32 -10.61 2.25 -14.44
N GLU A 33 -11.68 2.72 -15.09
CA GLU A 33 -13.01 2.92 -14.46
C GLU A 33 -13.45 1.71 -13.59
N PRO A 34 -13.33 0.44 -14.04
CA PRO A 34 -13.84 -0.70 -13.26
C PRO A 34 -13.03 -1.04 -12.02
N VAL A 35 -11.78 -0.55 -11.94
CA VAL A 35 -10.87 -0.83 -10.82
C VAL A 35 -10.56 0.42 -10.01
N ARG A 36 -10.85 1.62 -10.53
CA ARG A 36 -10.43 2.92 -9.95
C ARG A 36 -10.80 3.08 -8.47
N PRO A 37 -12.03 2.76 -8.01
CA PRO A 37 -12.37 2.92 -6.60
C PRO A 37 -11.49 2.06 -5.68
N ILE A 38 -11.23 0.83 -6.09
CA ILE A 38 -10.42 -0.11 -5.30
C ILE A 38 -8.94 0.22 -5.41
N ALA A 39 -8.48 0.65 -6.58
CA ALA A 39 -7.12 1.13 -6.79
C ALA A 39 -6.82 2.36 -5.93
N ALA A 40 -7.75 3.33 -5.86
CA ALA A 40 -7.61 4.50 -5.00
C ALA A 40 -7.47 4.10 -3.52
N LEU A 41 -8.33 3.19 -3.03
CA LEU A 41 -8.29 2.73 -1.64
C LEU A 41 -7.05 1.87 -1.32
N ALA A 42 -6.66 0.97 -2.23
CA ALA A 42 -5.52 0.09 -2.05
C ALA A 42 -4.17 0.83 -2.17
N LEU A 43 -4.09 1.82 -3.06
CA LEU A 43 -2.88 2.63 -3.29
C LEU A 43 -2.85 3.91 -2.46
N MET A 44 -3.87 4.19 -1.64
CA MET A 44 -3.90 5.38 -0.79
C MET A 44 -2.62 5.58 0.03
N PRO A 45 -2.01 4.54 0.65
CA PRO A 45 -0.76 4.72 1.40
C PRO A 45 0.40 5.21 0.52
N PHE A 46 0.46 4.77 -0.74
CA PHE A 46 1.48 5.19 -1.71
C PHE A 46 1.20 6.59 -2.23
N MET A 47 -0.05 6.92 -2.49
CA MET A 47 -0.50 8.26 -2.92
C MET A 47 -0.17 9.29 -1.83
N SER A 48 -0.54 9.01 -0.59
CA SER A 48 -0.20 9.80 0.58
C SER A 48 1.31 9.94 0.79
N ALA A 49 2.06 8.84 0.62
CA ALA A 49 3.52 8.88 0.69
C ALA A 49 4.12 9.79 -0.40
N PHE A 50 3.60 9.70 -1.62
CA PHE A 50 4.02 10.53 -2.74
C PHE A 50 3.75 12.02 -2.46
N VAL A 51 2.51 12.40 -2.11
CA VAL A 51 2.16 13.80 -1.83
C VAL A 51 3.04 14.37 -0.71
N TYR A 52 3.13 13.66 0.41
CA TYR A 52 3.89 14.11 1.57
C TYR A 52 5.39 14.25 1.29
N GLU A 53 6.00 13.24 0.65
CA GLU A 53 7.44 13.23 0.41
C GLU A 53 7.87 14.16 -0.73
N SER A 54 7.03 14.33 -1.76
CA SER A 54 7.32 15.26 -2.86
C SER A 54 7.17 16.71 -2.41
N ALA A 55 6.14 17.05 -1.63
CA ALA A 55 5.99 18.38 -1.03
C ALA A 55 7.20 18.72 -0.16
N ARG A 56 7.58 17.81 0.74
CA ARG A 56 8.76 18.00 1.61
C ARG A 56 10.06 18.07 0.82
N TYR A 57 10.19 17.32 -0.27
CA TYR A 57 11.37 17.40 -1.14
C TYR A 57 11.46 18.79 -1.78
N LEU A 58 10.38 19.28 -2.39
CA LEU A 58 10.34 20.57 -3.08
C LEU A 58 10.51 21.75 -2.13
N GLN A 59 9.91 21.70 -0.94
CA GLN A 59 10.04 22.74 0.10
C GLN A 59 11.48 22.96 0.57
N ARG A 60 12.37 21.95 0.45
CA ARG A 60 13.80 22.12 0.76
C ARG A 60 14.53 22.96 -0.27
N THR A 61 14.04 22.97 -1.50
CA THR A 61 14.61 23.72 -2.62
C THR A 61 13.94 25.09 -2.74
N ASP A 62 12.63 25.14 -2.54
CA ASP A 62 11.81 26.36 -2.53
C ASP A 62 10.67 26.23 -1.52
N ALA A 63 10.77 26.97 -0.41
CA ALA A 63 9.82 26.91 0.70
C ALA A 63 8.38 27.32 0.32
N ALA A 64 8.21 28.07 -0.77
CA ALA A 64 6.90 28.50 -1.27
C ALA A 64 6.29 27.53 -2.31
N ALA A 65 7.01 26.47 -2.68
CA ALA A 65 6.70 25.63 -3.84
C ALA A 65 5.32 24.96 -3.75
N VAL A 66 5.03 24.25 -2.66
CA VAL A 66 3.78 23.47 -2.53
C VAL A 66 3.39 23.26 -1.07
N GLY A 67 2.12 23.45 -0.73
CA GLY A 67 1.53 23.01 0.54
C GLY A 67 1.11 21.53 0.50
N THR A 68 0.98 20.91 1.66
CA THR A 68 0.46 19.53 1.77
C THR A 68 -1.02 19.61 2.18
N PRO A 69 -1.99 19.25 1.32
CA PRO A 69 -3.38 19.19 1.73
C PRO A 69 -3.57 18.08 2.77
N HIS A 70 -4.52 18.25 3.70
CA HIS A 70 -4.90 17.23 4.69
C HIS A 70 -3.71 16.52 5.36
N GLU A 71 -2.69 17.28 5.79
CA GLU A 71 -1.38 16.74 6.19
C GLU A 71 -1.47 15.59 7.20
N ASP A 72 -2.33 15.70 8.22
CA ASP A 72 -2.45 14.69 9.27
C ASP A 72 -2.96 13.35 8.73
N MET A 73 -4.01 13.36 7.91
CA MET A 73 -4.57 12.15 7.33
C MET A 73 -3.59 11.52 6.32
N LEU A 74 -2.98 12.32 5.44
CA LEU A 74 -1.98 11.82 4.49
C LEU A 74 -0.76 11.27 5.25
N ARG A 75 -0.33 11.91 6.33
CA ARG A 75 0.75 11.41 7.17
C ARG A 75 0.38 10.07 7.80
N ALA A 76 -0.82 9.93 8.36
CA ALA A 76 -1.30 8.69 8.95
C ALA A 76 -1.42 7.56 7.90
N SER A 77 -2.02 7.86 6.74
CA SER A 77 -2.14 6.93 5.61
C SER A 77 -0.79 6.47 5.09
N ARG A 78 0.16 7.41 4.90
CA ARG A 78 1.54 7.11 4.51
C ARG A 78 2.23 6.13 5.47
N MET A 79 2.00 6.26 6.78
CA MET A 79 2.60 5.35 7.75
C MET A 79 2.10 3.91 7.60
N ARG A 80 0.96 3.69 6.96
CA ARG A 80 0.47 2.33 6.64
C ARG A 80 1.32 1.60 5.61
N VAL A 81 2.08 2.31 4.77
CA VAL A 81 3.10 1.68 3.89
C VAL A 81 4.12 0.90 4.71
N LYS A 82 4.45 1.37 5.92
CA LYS A 82 5.43 0.76 6.81
C LYS A 82 4.87 -0.37 7.67
N LEU A 83 3.57 -0.64 7.58
CA LEU A 83 2.87 -1.67 8.35
C LEU A 83 3.13 -1.52 9.87
N THR A 84 4.08 -2.27 10.42
CA THR A 84 4.46 -2.25 11.85
C THR A 84 5.73 -1.45 12.15
N GLU A 85 6.44 -0.91 11.14
CA GLU A 85 7.66 -0.09 11.32
C GLU A 85 7.31 1.38 11.62
N ASP A 86 6.70 1.61 12.79
CA ASP A 86 6.61 2.96 13.37
C ASP A 86 7.68 3.14 14.45
N LYS A 87 8.43 4.25 14.37
CA LYS A 87 9.41 4.62 15.42
C LYS A 87 8.73 5.16 16.67
N TYR A 88 7.47 5.57 16.53
CA TYR A 88 6.69 6.21 17.58
C TYR A 88 5.65 5.29 18.20
N ARG A 89 5.38 4.13 17.58
CA ARG A 89 4.38 3.18 18.05
C ARG A 89 4.94 1.77 18.16
N SER A 90 4.58 1.08 19.24
CA SER A 90 4.83 -0.35 19.36
C SER A 90 4.01 -1.13 18.31
N SER A 91 4.42 -2.34 17.97
CA SER A 91 3.61 -3.22 17.13
C SER A 91 2.28 -3.58 17.78
N SER A 92 2.26 -3.76 19.11
CA SER A 92 1.03 -3.95 19.88
C SER A 92 0.06 -2.79 19.68
N GLU A 93 0.53 -1.55 19.73
CA GLU A 93 -0.31 -0.38 19.43
C GLU A 93 -0.82 -0.40 17.98
N VAL A 94 0.00 -0.81 17.01
CA VAL A 94 -0.46 -0.93 15.61
C VAL A 94 -1.56 -1.98 15.48
N LEU A 95 -1.43 -3.12 16.16
CA LEU A 95 -2.42 -4.19 16.17
C LEU A 95 -3.72 -3.76 16.87
N GLU A 96 -3.61 -3.11 18.02
CA GLU A 96 -4.74 -2.58 18.79
C GLU A 96 -5.51 -1.54 17.96
N ASN A 97 -4.80 -0.55 17.39
CA ASN A 97 -5.39 0.43 16.48
C ASN A 97 -6.12 -0.24 15.30
N ALA A 98 -5.58 -1.35 14.77
CA ALA A 98 -6.21 -2.07 13.67
C ALA A 98 -7.47 -2.81 14.11
N GLU A 99 -7.47 -3.41 15.30
CA GLU A 99 -8.65 -4.06 15.89
C GLU A 99 -9.76 -3.05 16.20
N GLU A 100 -9.41 -1.91 16.78
CA GLU A 100 -10.36 -0.86 17.12
C GLU A 100 -11.00 -0.24 15.88
N LEU A 101 -10.21 0.12 14.86
CA LEU A 101 -10.75 0.64 13.59
C LEU A 101 -11.62 -0.40 12.87
N SER A 102 -11.22 -1.68 12.92
CA SER A 102 -12.03 -2.79 12.42
C SER A 102 -13.36 -2.92 13.17
N ALA A 103 -13.36 -2.72 14.50
CA ALA A 103 -14.55 -2.77 15.32
C ALA A 103 -15.50 -1.60 15.01
N VAL A 104 -14.98 -0.39 14.83
CA VAL A 104 -15.78 0.78 14.41
C VAL A 104 -16.41 0.55 13.04
N ASN A 105 -15.62 0.08 12.06
CA ASN A 105 -16.11 -0.25 10.73
C ASN A 105 -17.24 -1.30 10.80
N SER A 106 -17.02 -2.40 11.54
CA SER A 106 -18.04 -3.44 11.72
C SER A 106 -19.30 -2.90 12.42
N ALA A 107 -19.16 -2.01 13.40
CA ALA A 107 -20.28 -1.42 14.12
C ALA A 107 -21.19 -0.62 13.17
N TRP A 108 -20.62 0.16 12.25
CA TRP A 108 -21.41 0.94 11.29
C TRP A 108 -22.35 0.08 10.42
N PHE A 109 -21.95 -1.15 10.07
CA PHE A 109 -22.82 -2.06 9.34
C PHE A 109 -23.89 -2.70 10.24
N LEU A 110 -23.62 -2.89 11.53
CA LEU A 110 -24.46 -3.66 12.45
C LEU A 110 -25.44 -2.81 13.28
N GLU A 111 -25.16 -1.52 13.49
CA GLU A 111 -25.92 -0.61 14.35
C GLU A 111 -27.36 -0.38 13.90
N GLY A 112 -27.65 -0.53 12.60
CA GLY A 112 -28.99 -0.34 12.04
C GLY A 112 -30.05 -1.36 12.51
N HIS A 113 -29.63 -2.49 13.11
CA HIS A 113 -30.55 -3.57 13.49
C HIS A 113 -31.12 -3.41 14.90
N ARG A 114 -32.24 -2.70 15.00
CA ARG A 114 -33.02 -2.50 16.23
C ARG A 114 -34.20 -3.48 16.34
N GLY A 115 -34.71 -3.67 17.56
CA GLY A 115 -35.91 -4.50 17.85
C GLY A 115 -35.60 -5.96 18.22
N LEU A 116 -36.66 -6.77 18.39
CA LEU A 116 -36.59 -8.14 18.93
C LEU A 116 -35.70 -9.07 18.09
N LEU A 117 -35.73 -8.93 16.77
CA LEU A 117 -34.91 -9.73 15.83
C LEU A 117 -33.54 -9.12 15.54
N GLY A 118 -33.23 -7.95 16.12
CA GLY A 118 -31.97 -7.23 15.89
C GLY A 118 -30.72 -8.07 16.17
N PRO A 119 -30.63 -8.80 17.30
CA PRO A 119 -29.49 -9.67 17.59
C PRO A 119 -29.28 -10.78 16.54
N LEU A 120 -30.36 -11.40 16.06
CA LEU A 120 -30.29 -12.45 15.04
C LEU A 120 -29.82 -11.89 13.69
N ARG A 121 -30.28 -10.70 13.31
CA ARG A 121 -29.82 -10.02 12.09
C ARG A 121 -28.34 -9.66 12.17
N ARG A 122 -27.89 -9.12 13.30
CA ARG A 122 -26.45 -8.80 13.53
C ARG A 122 -25.55 -10.02 13.44
N LEU A 123 -26.04 -11.19 13.85
CA LEU A 123 -25.28 -12.45 13.78
C LEU A 123 -24.99 -12.88 12.33
N ILE A 124 -25.94 -12.64 11.40
CA ILE A 124 -25.84 -13.13 10.02
C ILE A 124 -25.36 -12.07 9.02
N GLN A 125 -25.55 -10.78 9.31
CA GLN A 125 -25.28 -9.71 8.34
C GLN A 125 -23.77 -9.52 8.13
N PRO A 126 -23.24 -9.64 6.91
CA PRO A 126 -21.84 -9.35 6.64
C PRO A 126 -21.42 -7.94 7.06
N ASP A 127 -20.18 -7.82 7.51
CA ASP A 127 -19.54 -6.57 7.96
C ASP A 127 -18.12 -6.40 7.39
N LEU A 128 -17.68 -7.33 6.52
CA LEU A 128 -16.40 -7.27 5.83
C LEU A 128 -16.58 -7.57 4.34
N GLY A 129 -16.21 -6.63 3.48
CA GLY A 129 -16.10 -6.87 2.05
C GLY A 129 -14.70 -7.34 1.68
N LEU A 130 -14.59 -8.48 1.02
CA LEU A 130 -13.36 -9.01 0.41
C LEU A 130 -13.35 -8.66 -1.08
N LEU A 131 -12.26 -8.07 -1.57
CA LEU A 131 -12.14 -7.58 -2.93
C LEU A 131 -11.08 -8.40 -3.67
N PHE A 132 -11.45 -8.95 -4.82
CA PHE A 132 -10.65 -9.91 -5.58
C PHE A 132 -10.31 -9.42 -6.97
N MET A 133 -9.09 -9.70 -7.39
CA MET A 133 -8.66 -9.65 -8.79
C MET A 133 -7.89 -10.93 -9.10
N GLU A 134 -8.22 -11.58 -10.21
CA GLU A 134 -7.58 -12.85 -10.62
C GLU A 134 -7.65 -13.94 -9.54
N GLY A 135 -8.76 -13.97 -8.80
CA GLY A 135 -8.97 -14.89 -7.69
C GLY A 135 -8.22 -14.52 -6.41
N GLU A 136 -7.46 -13.43 -6.38
CA GLU A 136 -6.63 -13.06 -5.23
C GLU A 136 -7.21 -11.88 -4.46
N VAL A 137 -7.14 -11.93 -3.13
CA VAL A 137 -7.56 -10.80 -2.28
C VAL A 137 -6.59 -9.64 -2.49
N VAL A 138 -7.06 -8.58 -3.12
CA VAL A 138 -6.29 -7.34 -3.33
C VAL A 138 -6.58 -6.31 -2.25
N CYS A 139 -7.77 -6.35 -1.64
CA CYS A 139 -8.14 -5.42 -0.57
C CYS A 139 -9.30 -5.99 0.26
N THR A 140 -9.53 -5.42 1.44
CA THR A 140 -10.77 -5.59 2.19
C THR A 140 -11.30 -4.23 2.63
N THR A 141 -12.58 -4.13 2.99
CA THR A 141 -13.14 -2.87 3.51
C THR A 141 -12.40 -2.39 4.77
N HIS A 142 -11.99 -3.30 5.66
CA HIS A 142 -11.19 -2.94 6.84
C HIS A 142 -9.79 -2.46 6.46
N VAL A 143 -9.11 -3.12 5.52
CA VAL A 143 -7.79 -2.69 5.05
C VAL A 143 -7.86 -1.35 4.31
N ALA A 144 -8.89 -1.14 3.49
CA ALA A 144 -9.15 0.14 2.85
C ALA A 144 -9.28 1.26 3.89
N PHE A 145 -10.03 1.02 4.96
CA PHE A 145 -10.17 1.98 6.07
C PHE A 145 -8.86 2.29 6.76
N LEU A 146 -8.04 1.27 7.04
CA LEU A 146 -6.70 1.48 7.59
C LEU A 146 -5.85 2.34 6.65
N ASN A 147 -5.88 2.02 5.35
CA ASN A 147 -5.14 2.70 4.30
C ASN A 147 -5.52 4.17 4.11
N LEU A 148 -6.77 4.54 4.40
CA LEU A 148 -7.22 5.93 4.38
C LEU A 148 -6.50 6.80 5.43
N GLY A 149 -5.89 6.19 6.45
CA GLY A 149 -5.22 6.93 7.50
C GLY A 149 -6.16 7.50 8.56
N LEU A 150 -7.44 7.12 8.53
CA LEU A 150 -8.41 7.51 9.55
C LEU A 150 -8.01 6.95 10.92
N THR A 151 -8.05 7.80 11.93
CA THR A 151 -7.91 7.44 13.34
C THR A 151 -9.27 7.42 14.04
N ILE A 152 -9.35 6.81 15.22
CA ILE A 152 -10.59 6.80 16.01
C ILE A 152 -10.96 8.22 16.42
N GLU A 153 -9.94 9.03 16.69
CA GLU A 153 -10.05 10.45 16.97
C GLU A 153 -10.66 11.18 15.77
N ASP A 154 -10.21 10.91 14.54
CA ASP A 154 -10.81 11.52 13.34
C ASP A 154 -12.27 11.13 13.18
N LEU A 155 -12.57 9.84 13.37
CA LEU A 155 -13.94 9.34 13.28
C LEU A 155 -14.86 10.00 14.31
N SER A 156 -14.35 10.22 15.52
CA SER A 156 -15.11 10.84 16.62
C SER A 156 -15.19 12.36 16.49
N ALA A 157 -14.08 13.03 16.20
CA ALA A 157 -13.95 14.48 16.18
C ALA A 157 -14.61 15.12 14.95
N ALA A 158 -14.44 14.50 13.77
CA ALA A 158 -15.10 14.96 12.55
C ALA A 158 -16.57 14.46 12.44
N SER A 159 -17.07 13.75 13.47
CA SER A 159 -18.38 13.11 13.44
C SER A 159 -18.57 12.28 12.16
N LEU A 160 -17.51 11.60 11.73
CA LEU A 160 -17.56 10.82 10.50
C LEU A 160 -18.43 9.59 10.73
N SER A 161 -19.43 9.44 9.88
CA SER A 161 -20.34 8.32 9.78
C SER A 161 -20.31 7.78 8.36
N LEU A 162 -20.97 6.65 8.11
CA LEU A 162 -21.15 6.16 6.74
C LEU A 162 -21.80 7.19 5.81
N ASP A 163 -22.65 8.07 6.34
CA ASP A 163 -23.41 9.03 5.54
C ASP A 163 -22.56 10.22 5.04
N ASN A 164 -21.50 10.60 5.76
CA ASN A 164 -20.64 11.73 5.40
C ASN A 164 -19.19 11.32 5.04
N LEU A 165 -18.82 10.05 5.21
CA LEU A 165 -17.50 9.55 4.83
C LEU A 165 -17.25 9.70 3.33
N GLY A 166 -18.24 9.39 2.48
CA GLY A 166 -18.11 9.55 1.02
C GLY A 166 -17.73 10.97 0.61
N PRO A 167 -18.50 11.99 0.99
CA PRO A 167 -18.14 13.40 0.77
C PRO A 167 -16.76 13.77 1.32
N HIS A 168 -16.41 13.36 2.55
CA HIS A 168 -15.10 13.66 3.13
C HIS A 168 -13.93 13.07 2.31
N LEU A 169 -14.09 11.84 1.84
CA LEU A 169 -13.10 11.20 0.96
C LEU A 169 -13.05 11.86 -0.41
N GLN A 170 -14.19 12.28 -0.95
CA GLN A 170 -14.23 13.03 -2.21
C GLN A 170 -13.46 14.34 -2.09
N ASP A 171 -13.71 15.14 -1.05
CA ASP A 171 -13.04 16.42 -0.81
C ASP A 171 -11.52 16.22 -0.71
N THR A 172 -11.08 15.22 0.07
CA THR A 172 -9.66 14.86 0.16
C THR A 172 -9.08 14.52 -1.21
N MET A 173 -9.78 13.70 -2.00
CA MET A 173 -9.26 13.24 -3.29
C MET A 173 -9.24 14.37 -4.33
N VAL A 174 -10.13 15.36 -4.22
CA VAL A 174 -10.06 16.59 -5.01
C VAL A 174 -8.78 17.35 -4.69
N ASP A 175 -8.49 17.59 -3.41
CA ASP A 175 -7.26 18.28 -2.99
C ASP A 175 -5.98 17.55 -3.44
N VAL A 176 -5.97 16.21 -3.36
CA VAL A 176 -4.87 15.40 -3.88
C VAL A 176 -4.75 15.54 -5.40
N GLY A 177 -5.87 15.56 -6.12
CA GLY A 177 -5.90 15.81 -7.56
C GLY A 177 -5.38 17.19 -7.96
N GLU A 178 -5.76 18.23 -7.20
CA GLU A 178 -5.26 19.59 -7.38
C GLU A 178 -3.75 19.67 -7.15
N TYR A 179 -3.25 19.00 -6.10
CA TYR A 179 -1.83 18.86 -5.82
C TYR A 179 -1.08 18.19 -6.98
N VAL A 180 -1.58 17.05 -7.47
CA VAL A 180 -1.00 16.34 -8.63
C VAL A 180 -0.96 17.24 -9.86
N GLY A 181 -2.06 17.94 -10.16
CA GLY A 181 -2.15 18.87 -11.28
C GLY A 181 -1.17 20.05 -11.18
N LEU A 182 -1.02 20.63 -9.98
CA LEU A 182 -0.04 21.69 -9.72
C LEU A 182 1.39 21.18 -9.95
N LEU A 183 1.71 20.02 -9.39
CA LEU A 183 3.04 19.43 -9.49
C LEU A 183 3.43 19.10 -10.93
N LEU A 184 2.52 18.53 -11.72
CA LEU A 184 2.77 18.28 -13.14
C LEU A 184 3.07 19.59 -13.90
N ARG A 185 2.28 20.64 -13.67
CA ARG A 185 2.54 21.97 -14.28
C ARG A 185 3.91 22.53 -13.89
N MET A 186 4.30 22.42 -12.61
CA MET A 186 5.60 22.89 -12.13
C MET A 186 6.77 22.13 -12.79
N LEU A 187 6.58 20.85 -13.08
CA LEU A 187 7.58 19.99 -13.73
C LEU A 187 7.57 20.15 -15.26
N GLY A 188 6.73 21.02 -15.82
CA GLY A 188 6.58 21.20 -17.27
C GLY A 188 5.91 20.01 -17.96
N GLU A 189 5.18 19.19 -17.22
CA GLU A 189 4.45 18.02 -17.70
C GLU A 189 2.99 18.41 -18.01
N ASP A 190 2.41 17.75 -19.03
CA ASP A 190 1.00 17.95 -19.36
C ASP A 190 0.11 17.42 -18.22
N ALA A 191 -0.81 18.24 -17.73
CA ALA A 191 -1.78 17.85 -16.72
C ALA A 191 -2.98 17.10 -17.32
N ALA A 192 -3.19 17.16 -18.63
CA ALA A 192 -4.24 16.41 -19.31
C ALA A 192 -3.92 14.90 -19.31
N ALA A 193 -4.98 14.09 -19.25
CA ALA A 193 -4.84 12.67 -19.51
C ALA A 193 -4.32 12.46 -20.94
N PRO A 194 -3.34 11.57 -21.16
CA PRO A 194 -2.92 11.24 -22.51
C PRO A 194 -4.14 10.76 -23.30
N GLY A 195 -4.36 11.33 -24.48
CA GLY A 195 -5.26 10.76 -25.48
C GLY A 195 -4.69 9.43 -25.95
N GLY A 196 -4.98 8.36 -25.22
CA GLY A 196 -4.41 7.03 -25.40
C GLY A 196 -5.36 6.11 -26.16
N ALA A 197 -4.81 5.37 -27.12
CA ALA A 197 -5.50 4.43 -27.99
C ALA A 197 -6.25 3.33 -27.21
N SER A 198 -7.22 2.72 -27.90
CA SER A 198 -8.13 1.65 -27.46
C SER A 198 -7.41 0.41 -26.90
N GLU A 199 -6.80 0.51 -25.73
CA GLU A 199 -6.46 -0.66 -24.91
C GLU A 199 -7.71 -1.20 -24.24
N ALA A 200 -7.75 -2.52 -24.03
CA ALA A 200 -8.88 -3.19 -23.40
C ALA A 200 -9.07 -2.65 -21.97
N GLN A 201 -10.33 -2.41 -21.61
CA GLN A 201 -10.72 -2.03 -20.26
C GLN A 201 -10.34 -3.15 -19.28
N LEU A 202 -9.91 -2.79 -18.07
CA LEU A 202 -9.59 -3.79 -17.06
C LEU A 202 -10.87 -4.51 -16.58
N GLU A 203 -10.76 -5.81 -16.30
CA GLU A 203 -11.84 -6.57 -15.72
C GLU A 203 -12.29 -5.96 -14.38
N PRO A 204 -13.61 -5.88 -14.11
CA PRO A 204 -14.11 -5.36 -12.84
C PRO A 204 -13.58 -6.15 -11.64
N VAL A 205 -13.34 -5.44 -10.55
CA VAL A 205 -13.00 -6.08 -9.26
C VAL A 205 -14.20 -6.91 -8.80
N GLN A 206 -13.94 -8.16 -8.45
CA GLN A 206 -14.98 -9.02 -7.86
C GLN A 206 -15.03 -8.79 -6.36
N TYR A 207 -16.19 -8.99 -5.75
CA TYR A 207 -16.33 -8.79 -4.31
C TYR A 207 -17.12 -9.93 -3.66
N ARG A 208 -16.88 -10.11 -2.37
CA ARG A 208 -17.64 -11.03 -1.52
C ARG A 208 -17.74 -10.48 -0.11
N ASP A 209 -18.95 -10.45 0.41
CA ASP A 209 -19.18 -10.04 1.79
C ASP A 209 -19.15 -11.25 2.73
N VAL A 210 -18.46 -11.09 3.86
CA VAL A 210 -18.31 -12.10 4.91
C VAL A 210 -18.44 -11.44 6.29
N LYS A 211 -18.45 -12.28 7.33
CA LYS A 211 -18.34 -11.83 8.71
C LYS A 211 -16.88 -11.68 9.12
N SER A 212 -16.48 -10.47 9.51
CA SER A 212 -15.15 -10.11 9.99
C SER A 212 -14.72 -10.98 11.17
N ALA A 213 -15.59 -11.18 12.16
CA ALA A 213 -15.33 -12.02 13.32
C ALA A 213 -15.06 -13.48 12.94
N GLY A 214 -15.80 -14.02 11.96
CA GLY A 214 -15.57 -15.37 11.44
C GLY A 214 -14.28 -15.46 10.64
N PHE A 215 -14.06 -14.49 9.75
CA PHE A 215 -12.90 -14.40 8.87
C PHE A 215 -11.60 -14.24 9.66
N TYR A 216 -11.42 -13.13 10.38
CA TYR A 216 -10.22 -12.87 11.18
C TYR A 216 -10.05 -13.86 12.33
N GLY A 217 -11.16 -14.29 12.96
CA GLY A 217 -11.10 -15.32 13.99
C GLY A 217 -10.58 -16.67 13.47
N SER A 218 -10.85 -17.01 12.20
CA SER A 218 -10.30 -18.22 11.59
C SER A 218 -8.80 -18.11 11.32
N ILE A 219 -8.32 -16.94 10.88
CA ILE A 219 -6.88 -16.66 10.74
C ILE A 219 -6.20 -16.71 12.10
N ALA A 220 -6.76 -16.03 13.10
CA ALA A 220 -6.21 -16.00 14.46
C ALA A 220 -6.11 -17.39 15.06
N ARG A 221 -7.14 -18.24 14.95
CA ARG A 221 -7.06 -19.64 15.44
C ARG A 221 -5.93 -20.45 14.79
N ARG A 222 -5.62 -20.19 13.52
CA ARG A 222 -4.58 -20.90 12.77
C ARG A 222 -3.18 -20.33 13.03
N VAL A 223 -3.07 -19.02 13.16
CA VAL A 223 -1.79 -18.31 13.16
C VAL A 223 -1.41 -17.82 14.56
N ALA A 224 -2.33 -17.14 15.25
CA ALA A 224 -2.08 -16.47 16.53
C ALA A 224 -3.33 -16.50 17.43
N PRO A 225 -3.61 -17.62 18.14
CA PRO A 225 -4.86 -17.78 18.86
C PRO A 225 -5.11 -16.66 19.87
N GLY A 226 -6.32 -16.09 19.83
CA GLY A 226 -6.71 -14.98 20.70
C GLY A 226 -6.22 -13.60 20.27
N ARG A 227 -5.55 -13.46 19.12
CA ARG A 227 -5.04 -12.18 18.60
C ARG A 227 -5.58 -11.88 17.20
N ASN A 228 -6.79 -11.33 17.13
CA ASN A 228 -7.45 -11.04 15.85
C ASN A 228 -6.70 -9.99 15.01
N GLY A 229 -6.03 -9.05 15.66
CA GLY A 229 -5.22 -8.01 15.04
C GLY A 229 -4.11 -8.57 14.17
N VAL A 230 -3.53 -9.72 14.55
CA VAL A 230 -2.54 -10.41 13.70
C VAL A 230 -3.18 -10.85 12.38
N GLY A 231 -4.43 -11.33 12.42
CA GLY A 231 -5.18 -11.67 11.21
C GLY A 231 -5.46 -10.47 10.31
N ILE A 232 -5.76 -9.31 10.90
CA ILE A 232 -5.95 -8.05 10.16
C ILE A 232 -4.63 -7.62 9.53
N LEU A 233 -3.53 -7.64 10.28
CA LEU A 233 -2.20 -7.28 9.80
C LEU A 233 -1.74 -8.18 8.64
N LEU A 234 -1.89 -9.50 8.76
CA LEU A 234 -1.54 -10.45 7.69
C LEU A 234 -2.40 -10.22 6.44
N THR A 235 -3.68 -9.88 6.62
CA THR A 235 -4.57 -9.52 5.50
C THR A 235 -4.15 -8.21 4.84
N GLN A 236 -3.71 -7.21 5.62
CA GLN A 236 -3.16 -5.97 5.11
C GLN A 236 -1.87 -6.21 4.32
N MET A 237 -0.96 -7.03 4.85
CA MET A 237 0.27 -7.45 4.16
C MET A 237 -0.03 -8.14 2.83
N LEU A 238 -0.98 -9.10 2.83
CA LEU A 238 -1.39 -9.80 1.61
C LEU A 238 -1.99 -8.84 0.59
N SER A 239 -2.87 -7.94 1.03
CA SER A 239 -3.48 -6.89 0.19
C SER A 239 -2.43 -5.99 -0.46
N GLN A 240 -1.41 -5.55 0.30
CA GLN A 240 -0.32 -4.73 -0.23
C GLN A 240 0.54 -5.48 -1.25
N VAL A 241 0.89 -6.74 -0.99
CA VAL A 241 1.63 -7.59 -1.93
C VAL A 241 0.82 -7.86 -3.19
N ASN A 242 -0.44 -8.27 -3.07
CA ASN A 242 -1.30 -8.57 -4.21
C ASN A 242 -1.63 -7.33 -5.02
N THR A 243 -1.80 -6.17 -4.39
CA THR A 243 -1.96 -4.90 -5.09
C THR A 243 -0.72 -4.58 -5.93
N ALA A 244 0.48 -4.71 -5.34
CA ALA A 244 1.73 -4.51 -6.07
C ALA A 244 1.96 -5.53 -7.21
N ARG A 245 1.54 -6.77 -7.00
CA ARG A 245 1.76 -7.88 -7.94
C ARG A 245 0.77 -7.90 -9.09
N ILE A 246 -0.49 -7.55 -8.82
CA ILE A 246 -1.62 -7.71 -9.75
C ILE A 246 -2.07 -6.33 -10.24
N LEU A 247 -2.43 -5.42 -9.34
CA LEU A 247 -3.05 -4.17 -9.75
C LEU A 247 -2.05 -3.18 -10.35
N VAL A 248 -0.90 -2.98 -9.71
CA VAL A 248 0.10 -1.97 -10.12
C VAL A 248 0.59 -2.13 -11.55
N PRO A 249 0.98 -3.34 -12.04
CA PRO A 249 1.40 -3.51 -13.44
C PRO A 249 0.31 -3.11 -14.45
N ARG A 250 -0.96 -3.24 -14.08
CA ARG A 250 -2.11 -2.93 -14.95
C ARG A 250 -2.44 -1.44 -14.97
N VAL A 251 -2.33 -0.76 -13.82
CA VAL A 251 -2.64 0.68 -13.73
C VAL A 251 -1.46 1.57 -14.04
N ALA A 252 -0.24 1.05 -13.98
CA ALA A 252 0.95 1.84 -14.28
C ALA A 252 1.07 2.22 -15.75
N GLY A 253 0.58 1.37 -16.66
CA GLY A 253 0.75 1.59 -18.09
C GLY A 253 2.21 1.87 -18.45
N ARG A 254 2.50 3.10 -18.87
CA ARG A 254 3.85 3.56 -19.24
C ARG A 254 4.71 4.10 -18.09
N HIS A 255 4.22 4.12 -16.85
CA HIS A 255 4.90 4.72 -15.70
C HIS A 255 5.74 3.69 -14.94
N GLU A 256 6.70 3.07 -15.64
CA GLU A 256 7.53 1.97 -15.14
C GLU A 256 8.27 2.33 -13.84
N ALA A 257 8.77 3.56 -13.72
CA ALA A 257 9.48 4.03 -12.52
C ALA A 257 8.58 3.99 -11.26
N ALA A 258 7.32 4.42 -11.40
CA ALA A 258 6.36 4.42 -10.31
C ALA A 258 5.91 2.99 -9.97
N ALA A 259 5.71 2.15 -11.00
CA ALA A 259 5.43 0.73 -10.82
C ALA A 259 6.56 0.02 -10.06
N PHE A 260 7.80 0.21 -10.50
CA PHE A 260 9.01 -0.31 -9.86
C PHE A 260 9.06 0.10 -8.38
N LYS A 261 8.88 1.39 -8.10
CA LYS A 261 8.85 1.92 -6.73
C LYS A 261 7.80 1.23 -5.87
N ILE A 262 6.55 1.19 -6.31
CA ILE A 262 5.46 0.61 -5.50
C ILE A 262 5.71 -0.88 -5.26
N ARG A 263 6.13 -1.62 -6.30
CA ARG A 263 6.44 -3.05 -6.20
C ARG A 263 7.60 -3.33 -5.24
N PHE A 264 8.71 -2.61 -5.39
CA PHE A 264 9.88 -2.73 -4.52
C PHE A 264 9.52 -2.41 -3.07
N VAL A 265 8.84 -1.27 -2.83
CA VAL A 265 8.48 -0.84 -1.47
C VAL A 265 7.48 -1.79 -0.82
N SER A 266 6.50 -2.32 -1.57
CA SER A 266 5.59 -3.35 -1.05
C SER A 266 6.32 -4.61 -0.62
N LEU A 267 7.18 -5.18 -1.47
CA LEU A 267 8.01 -6.35 -1.12
C LEU A 267 8.85 -6.07 0.12
N PHE A 268 9.58 -4.95 0.12
CA PHE A 268 10.46 -4.57 1.22
C PHE A 268 9.71 -4.44 2.54
N GLN A 269 8.59 -3.71 2.56
CA GLN A 269 7.87 -3.40 3.80
C GLN A 269 7.08 -4.60 4.33
N THR A 270 6.50 -5.42 3.45
CA THR A 270 5.84 -6.65 3.87
C THR A 270 6.84 -7.64 4.45
N ALA A 271 7.99 -7.85 3.80
CA ALA A 271 9.04 -8.70 4.31
C ALA A 271 9.60 -8.18 5.65
N LEU A 272 9.75 -6.86 5.80
CA LEU A 272 10.18 -6.25 7.05
C LEU A 272 9.15 -6.47 8.17
N GLY A 273 7.86 -6.30 7.88
CA GLY A 273 6.78 -6.51 8.83
C GLY A 273 6.67 -7.97 9.27
N LEU A 274 6.85 -8.94 8.36
CA LEU A 274 6.94 -10.36 8.68
C LEU A 274 8.15 -10.69 9.55
N ARG A 275 9.33 -10.11 9.26
CA ARG A 275 10.52 -10.28 10.10
C ARG A 275 10.27 -9.76 11.52
N LYS A 276 9.65 -8.58 11.65
CA LYS A 276 9.29 -8.01 12.95
C LYS A 276 8.29 -8.88 13.71
N LEU A 277 7.31 -9.46 13.01
CA LEU A 277 6.37 -10.41 13.60
C LEU A 277 7.09 -11.66 14.17
N LEU A 278 8.08 -12.20 13.46
CA LEU A 278 8.91 -13.30 13.98
C LEU A 278 9.83 -12.88 15.14
N GLU A 279 10.35 -11.65 15.13
CA GLU A 279 11.17 -11.13 16.22
C GLU A 279 10.34 -11.05 17.51
N GLU A 280 9.13 -10.48 17.44
CA GLU A 280 8.20 -10.39 18.58
C GLU A 280 7.72 -11.75 19.07
N GLU A 281 7.56 -12.70 18.15
CA GLU A 281 7.22 -14.07 18.49
C GLU A 281 8.25 -14.72 19.43
N ARG A 282 9.54 -14.45 19.22
CA ARG A 282 10.60 -15.02 20.07
C ARG A 282 10.44 -14.63 21.54
N ASP A 283 9.92 -13.43 21.78
CA ASP A 283 9.71 -12.89 23.12
C ASP A 283 8.36 -13.30 23.70
N ALA A 284 7.29 -13.25 22.90
CA ALA A 284 5.91 -13.38 23.38
C ALA A 284 5.25 -14.75 23.15
N ARG A 285 5.82 -15.62 22.30
CA ARG A 285 5.35 -17.00 22.02
C ARG A 285 3.85 -17.12 21.71
N PHE A 286 3.36 -16.33 20.78
CA PHE A 286 1.94 -16.22 20.42
C PHE A 286 1.58 -16.82 19.05
N LEU A 287 2.54 -17.07 18.17
CA LEU A 287 2.35 -17.70 16.87
C LEU A 287 2.32 -19.22 16.99
N GLN A 288 1.51 -19.85 16.15
CA GLN A 288 1.53 -21.30 15.95
C GLN A 288 2.79 -21.71 15.20
N ARG A 289 3.29 -22.91 15.50
CA ARG A 289 4.53 -23.45 14.91
C ARG A 289 4.50 -23.44 13.38
N ASP A 290 3.42 -23.92 12.78
CA ASP A 290 3.27 -23.96 11.31
C ASP A 290 3.35 -22.55 10.71
N ALA A 291 2.81 -21.54 11.40
CA ALA A 291 2.91 -20.16 10.93
C ALA A 291 4.34 -19.61 11.03
N ILE A 292 5.08 -19.97 12.08
CA ILE A 292 6.50 -19.63 12.23
C ILE A 292 7.32 -20.23 11.09
N GLU A 293 7.07 -21.51 10.77
CA GLU A 293 7.75 -22.22 9.67
C GLU A 293 7.44 -21.55 8.32
N VAL A 294 6.17 -21.30 8.00
CA VAL A 294 5.77 -20.62 6.75
C VAL A 294 6.37 -19.23 6.62
N VAL A 295 6.31 -18.40 7.67
CA VAL A 295 6.89 -17.04 7.63
C VAL A 295 8.42 -17.11 7.52
N GLY A 296 9.07 -18.03 8.24
CA GLY A 296 10.50 -18.25 8.19
C GLY A 296 11.00 -18.65 6.80
N GLU A 297 10.32 -19.62 6.17
CA GLU A 297 10.61 -20.04 4.80
C GLU A 297 10.41 -18.91 3.81
N THR A 298 9.32 -18.16 3.96
CA THR A 298 9.00 -17.02 3.10
C THR A 298 10.10 -15.95 3.12
N LEU A 299 10.65 -15.66 4.31
CA LEU A 299 11.74 -14.69 4.48
C LEU A 299 13.11 -15.24 4.07
N ALA A 300 13.29 -16.56 4.07
CA ALA A 300 14.55 -17.21 3.70
C ALA A 300 14.77 -17.28 2.18
N SER A 301 13.77 -16.94 1.36
CA SER A 301 13.95 -16.79 -0.09
C SER A 301 15.02 -15.75 -0.40
N ALA A 302 15.96 -16.11 -1.28
CA ALA A 302 17.05 -15.22 -1.70
C ALA A 302 16.51 -13.89 -2.25
N GLN A 303 15.44 -13.92 -3.05
CA GLN A 303 14.85 -12.73 -3.64
C GLN A 303 14.28 -11.77 -2.58
N VAL A 304 13.68 -12.31 -1.52
CA VAL A 304 13.14 -11.51 -0.41
C VAL A 304 14.27 -10.96 0.45
N SER A 305 15.28 -11.79 0.75
CA SER A 305 16.44 -11.41 1.56
C SER A 305 17.26 -10.31 0.89
N ASP A 306 17.58 -10.45 -0.40
CA ASP A 306 18.34 -9.46 -1.18
C ASP A 306 17.67 -8.07 -1.11
N VAL A 307 16.37 -8.02 -1.40
CA VAL A 307 15.60 -6.75 -1.37
C VAL A 307 15.59 -6.13 0.03
N LEU A 308 15.50 -6.95 1.08
CA LEU A 308 15.52 -6.48 2.47
C LEU A 308 16.84 -5.83 2.90
N GLU A 309 17.95 -6.17 2.24
CA GLU A 309 19.26 -5.58 2.51
C GLU A 309 19.39 -4.16 1.93
N ASP A 310 18.62 -3.85 0.88
CA ASP A 310 18.73 -2.61 0.10
C ASP A 310 17.98 -1.40 0.67
N ARG A 311 18.22 -1.12 1.96
CA ARG A 311 17.65 0.05 2.67
C ARG A 311 17.94 1.38 1.99
N GLY A 312 19.11 1.49 1.33
CA GLY A 312 19.52 2.69 0.61
C GLY A 312 18.59 3.00 -0.57
N LEU A 313 18.35 2.01 -1.42
CA LEU A 313 17.45 2.12 -2.56
C LEU A 313 16.01 2.41 -2.09
N ARG A 314 15.54 1.68 -1.06
CA ARG A 314 14.23 1.93 -0.42
C ARG A 314 14.08 3.40 -0.03
N ASN A 315 15.08 3.95 0.65
CA ASN A 315 15.02 5.33 1.15
C ASN A 315 14.97 6.34 0.00
N THR A 316 15.73 6.14 -1.07
CA THR A 316 15.69 7.03 -2.23
C THR A 316 14.36 6.93 -2.99
N LEU A 317 13.80 5.74 -3.17
CA LEU A 317 12.49 5.57 -3.80
C LEU A 317 11.35 6.22 -3.00
N VAL A 318 11.40 6.14 -1.66
CA VAL A 318 10.35 6.71 -0.80
C VAL A 318 10.52 8.23 -0.60
N HIS A 319 11.74 8.71 -0.36
CA HIS A 319 12.00 10.09 0.05
C HIS A 319 12.54 10.99 -1.08
N TYR A 320 12.68 10.45 -2.29
CA TYR A 320 13.27 11.05 -3.51
C TYR A 320 14.73 11.54 -3.38
N GLY A 321 15.28 11.64 -2.18
CA GLY A 321 16.66 12.06 -1.94
C GLY A 321 17.66 10.99 -2.35
N VAL A 322 18.51 11.30 -3.33
CA VAL A 322 19.66 10.47 -3.70
C VAL A 322 20.83 10.81 -2.78
N GLY A 323 21.32 9.82 -2.01
CA GLY A 323 22.47 10.01 -1.13
C GLY A 323 23.76 10.29 -1.91
N LYS A 324 24.70 11.04 -1.31
CA LYS A 324 25.97 11.45 -1.97
C LYS A 324 26.77 10.28 -2.58
N ARG A 325 26.75 9.10 -1.95
CA ARG A 325 27.43 7.90 -2.47
C ARG A 325 26.79 7.39 -3.77
N ALA A 326 25.45 7.26 -3.78
CA ALA A 326 24.71 6.84 -4.96
C ALA A 326 24.79 7.89 -6.08
N ALA A 327 24.68 9.18 -5.73
CA ALA A 327 24.75 10.29 -6.69
C ALA A 327 26.04 10.28 -7.54
N ARG A 328 27.17 9.84 -6.98
CA ARG A 328 28.46 9.73 -7.70
C ARG A 328 28.50 8.61 -8.73
N ARG A 329 27.55 7.67 -8.65
CA ARG A 329 27.48 6.46 -9.48
C ARG A 329 26.33 6.50 -10.49
N LEU A 330 25.49 7.52 -10.42
CA LEU A 330 24.40 7.71 -11.38
C LEU A 330 24.96 7.89 -12.80
N SER A 331 24.23 7.37 -13.77
CA SER A 331 24.59 7.37 -15.18
C SER A 331 23.36 7.66 -16.03
N PRO A 332 23.32 8.76 -16.80
CA PRO A 332 22.14 9.11 -17.60
C PRO A 332 21.89 8.15 -18.77
N GLN A 333 22.85 7.28 -19.11
CA GLN A 333 22.70 6.27 -20.16
C GLN A 333 21.95 5.01 -19.70
N LEU A 334 21.76 4.84 -18.39
CA LEU A 334 21.08 3.69 -17.82
C LEU A 334 19.61 4.02 -17.50
N PRO A 335 18.71 3.01 -17.49
CA PRO A 335 17.35 3.16 -17.01
C PRO A 335 17.30 3.76 -15.60
N LEU A 336 16.34 4.66 -15.35
CA LEU A 336 16.26 5.43 -14.09
C LEU A 336 17.58 6.11 -13.68
N CYS A 337 18.38 6.49 -14.68
CA CYS A 337 19.74 7.02 -14.52
C CYS A 337 20.69 6.12 -13.69
N GLY A 338 20.50 4.80 -13.76
CA GLY A 338 21.35 3.83 -13.06
C GLY A 338 21.12 3.81 -11.54
N LEU A 339 19.92 4.17 -11.08
CA LEU A 339 19.62 4.28 -9.65
C LEU A 339 19.81 2.94 -8.92
N VAL A 340 19.37 1.83 -9.51
CA VAL A 340 19.53 0.49 -8.93
C VAL A 340 21.01 0.14 -8.84
N GLU A 341 21.73 0.29 -9.95
CA GLU A 341 23.16 0.04 -10.10
C GLU A 341 24.02 0.91 -9.16
N ALA A 342 23.53 2.10 -8.82
CA ALA A 342 24.19 3.00 -7.88
C ALA A 342 24.08 2.52 -6.42
N HIS A 343 23.00 1.80 -6.09
CA HIS A 343 22.72 1.29 -4.76
C HIS A 343 23.16 -0.16 -4.54
N VAL A 344 23.07 -1.00 -5.57
CA VAL A 344 23.24 -2.45 -5.48
C VAL A 344 24.33 -2.89 -6.45
N ASP A 345 25.47 -3.31 -5.92
CA ASP A 345 26.66 -3.61 -6.72
C ASP A 345 26.44 -4.88 -7.58
N GLY A 346 26.67 -4.76 -8.89
CA GLY A 346 26.53 -5.88 -9.83
C GLY A 346 25.08 -6.19 -10.25
N GLU A 347 24.11 -5.44 -9.74
CA GLU A 347 22.71 -5.58 -10.09
C GLU A 347 22.31 -4.62 -11.22
N THR A 348 21.27 -4.96 -11.97
CA THR A 348 20.65 -4.10 -12.99
C THR A 348 19.20 -3.80 -12.65
N LEU A 349 18.61 -2.75 -13.22
CA LEU A 349 17.16 -2.50 -13.04
C LEU A 349 16.31 -3.74 -13.37
N LEU A 350 16.54 -4.38 -14.52
CA LEU A 350 15.81 -5.57 -14.96
C LEU A 350 16.02 -6.77 -14.01
N GLY A 351 17.25 -6.97 -13.53
CA GLY A 351 17.56 -8.03 -12.57
C GLY A 351 16.83 -7.82 -11.24
N MET A 352 16.80 -6.58 -10.75
CA MET A 352 16.03 -6.20 -9.57
C MET A 352 14.52 -6.34 -9.79
N GLU A 353 13.99 -5.95 -10.96
CA GLU A 353 12.57 -6.16 -11.31
C GLU A 353 12.17 -7.64 -11.24
N ASN A 354 12.99 -8.53 -11.80
CA ASN A 354 12.77 -9.96 -11.72
C ASN A 354 12.82 -10.47 -10.26
N LYS A 355 13.76 -9.98 -9.44
CA LYS A 355 13.79 -10.31 -8.00
C LYS A 355 12.52 -9.84 -7.29
N ILE A 356 12.05 -8.64 -7.60
CA ILE A 356 10.82 -8.10 -7.02
C ILE A 356 9.61 -8.95 -7.40
N GLU A 357 9.49 -9.34 -8.67
CA GLU A 357 8.39 -10.17 -9.16
C GLU A 357 8.32 -11.51 -8.44
N VAL A 358 9.43 -12.25 -8.46
CA VAL A 358 9.54 -13.55 -7.80
C VAL A 358 9.34 -13.42 -6.29
N GLY A 359 9.87 -12.36 -5.67
CA GLY A 359 9.70 -12.07 -4.25
C GLY A 359 8.25 -11.78 -3.87
N LEU A 360 7.52 -11.00 -4.68
CA LEU A 360 6.09 -10.73 -4.47
C LEU A 360 5.24 -11.99 -4.65
N ASP A 361 5.53 -12.82 -5.65
CA ASP A 361 4.86 -14.13 -5.83
C ASP A 361 5.12 -15.07 -4.64
N HIS A 362 6.34 -15.07 -4.11
CA HIS A 362 6.70 -15.88 -2.96
C HIS A 362 6.00 -15.41 -1.69
N LEU A 363 6.02 -14.10 -1.39
CA LEU A 363 5.29 -13.52 -0.27
C LEU A 363 3.77 -13.75 -0.38
N SER A 364 3.20 -13.58 -1.57
CA SER A 364 1.77 -13.77 -1.82
C SER A 364 1.35 -15.20 -1.46
N ARG A 365 2.12 -16.20 -1.92
CA ARG A 365 1.87 -17.62 -1.57
C ARG A 365 2.02 -17.89 -0.08
N GLY A 366 3.14 -17.49 0.52
CA GLY A 366 3.38 -17.71 1.94
C GLY A 366 2.32 -17.07 2.83
N LEU A 367 1.90 -15.84 2.52
CA LEU A 367 0.80 -15.18 3.21
C LEU A 367 -0.53 -15.90 2.99
N ARG A 368 -0.86 -16.30 1.74
CA ARG A 368 -2.09 -17.06 1.44
C ARG A 368 -2.17 -18.36 2.23
N ASP A 369 -1.04 -19.05 2.39
CA ASP A 369 -0.97 -20.29 3.15
C ASP A 369 -1.29 -20.09 4.64
N LEU A 370 -1.19 -18.86 5.17
CA LEU A 370 -1.61 -18.50 6.53
C LEU A 370 -3.11 -18.17 6.64
N LEU A 371 -3.77 -17.81 5.53
CA LEU A 371 -5.18 -17.47 5.52
C LEU A 371 -6.07 -18.73 5.47
N PRO A 372 -7.34 -18.66 5.89
CA PRO A 372 -8.30 -19.71 5.62
C PRO A 372 -8.49 -19.87 4.11
N ARG A 373 -8.91 -21.06 3.68
CA ARG A 373 -9.42 -21.26 2.31
C ARG A 373 -10.67 -20.40 2.12
N ILE A 374 -10.52 -19.29 1.40
CA ILE A 374 -11.62 -18.37 1.11
C ILE A 374 -12.25 -18.83 -0.19
N PRO A 375 -13.56 -19.12 -0.23
CA PRO A 375 -14.17 -19.36 -1.52
C PRO A 375 -14.18 -18.05 -2.32
N THR A 376 -13.53 -18.07 -3.48
CA THR A 376 -13.65 -17.01 -4.47
C THR A 376 -15.04 -16.99 -5.06
N PRO A 377 -15.43 -15.89 -5.72
CA PRO A 377 -16.63 -15.84 -6.55
C PRO A 377 -16.69 -16.96 -7.61
N GLN A 378 -15.55 -17.58 -7.97
CA GLN A 378 -15.44 -18.65 -8.98
C GLN A 378 -15.22 -20.06 -8.38
N GLY A 379 -15.06 -20.24 -7.06
CA GLY A 379 -14.72 -21.54 -6.46
C GLY A 379 -14.10 -21.45 -5.06
N THR A 380 -13.33 -22.45 -4.63
CA THR A 380 -12.54 -22.42 -3.36
C THR A 380 -11.06 -22.15 -3.63
N LEU A 381 -10.47 -21.14 -2.97
CA LEU A 381 -9.00 -20.96 -2.86
C LEU A 381 -8.40 -21.96 -1.87
#